data_AF-A0A1E2RWF3-F1
#
_entry.id   AF-A0A1E2RWF3-F1
#
_cell.length_a   1.000
_cell.length_b   1.000
_cell.length_c   1.000
_cell.angle_alpha   90.00
_cell.angle_beta   90.00
_cell.angle_gamma   90.00
#
_symmetry.space_group_name_H-M   'P 1'
#
loop_
_entity.id
_entity.type
_entity.pdbx_description
1 polymer ?
#
loop_
_entity_poly.entity_id
_entity_poly.type
_entity_poly.pdbx_seq_one_letter_code
_entity_poly.pdbx_strand_id
1 'polypeptide(L)'
;MDNQMLAVSWDELFVGGGASAVNLVIHATLLAVIVRVVAALRHYRMLGPSVIQRTVVIYVAGLLLVMAHYLEVRVWAKTYEWVAAAPPDTPLVYFAFSNYTTLGYGDIIPVPAWRLLGPITALNGILLIGWSTALIYAVLRGTDDAKTAGPLSTEAAQEIKKDVKEAEEEVEREFKKT
;
A
#
# COMPACT_ATOMS: atom_id res chain seq x y z
N MET A 1 -11.06 -42.91 11.12
CA MET A 1 -11.62 -41.61 10.69
C MET A 1 -10.45 -40.67 10.57
N ASP A 2 -9.85 -40.66 9.39
CA ASP A 2 -8.53 -40.08 9.18
C ASP A 2 -8.60 -38.57 9.27
N ASN A 3 -7.68 -38.01 10.03
CA ASN A 3 -7.52 -36.59 10.32
C ASN A 3 -6.96 -35.83 9.09
N GLN A 4 -7.46 -36.12 7.89
CA GLN A 4 -6.96 -35.60 6.61
C GLN A 4 -7.65 -34.32 6.14
N MET A 5 -8.66 -33.82 6.85
CA MET A 5 -9.38 -32.61 6.43
C MET A 5 -8.71 -31.28 6.83
N LEU A 6 -7.62 -31.30 7.62
CA LEU A 6 -6.96 -30.08 8.13
C LEU A 6 -5.43 -30.15 8.23
N ALA A 7 -4.77 -31.13 7.62
CA ALA A 7 -3.31 -31.16 7.58
C ALA A 7 -2.82 -30.12 6.56
N VAL A 8 -2.72 -28.86 6.99
CA VAL A 8 -2.00 -27.83 6.25
C VAL A 8 -0.62 -28.37 5.92
N SER A 9 -0.32 -28.52 4.63
CA SER A 9 1.02 -28.92 4.24
C SER A 9 1.96 -27.72 4.45
N TRP A 10 3.11 -27.95 5.06
CA TRP A 10 4.10 -26.88 5.25
C TRP A 10 4.53 -26.26 3.91
N ASP A 11 4.49 -27.04 2.83
CA ASP A 11 4.83 -26.61 1.48
C ASP A 11 3.88 -25.52 0.95
N GLU A 12 2.57 -25.63 1.19
CA GLU A 12 1.59 -24.61 0.83
C GLU A 12 1.88 -23.26 1.52
N LEU A 13 2.28 -23.31 2.79
CA LEU A 13 2.63 -22.11 3.56
C LEU A 13 3.93 -21.47 3.05
N PHE A 14 4.94 -22.27 2.75
CA PHE A 14 6.21 -21.75 2.23
C PHE A 14 6.05 -21.16 0.83
N VAL A 15 5.36 -21.85 -0.08
CA VAL A 15 5.10 -21.36 -1.44
C VAL A 15 4.21 -20.13 -1.41
N GLY A 16 3.08 -20.19 -0.71
CA GLY A 16 2.14 -19.08 -0.62
C GLY A 16 2.72 -17.87 0.12
N GLY A 17 3.45 -18.12 1.21
CA GLY A 17 4.16 -17.07 1.97
C GLY A 17 5.29 -16.44 1.17
N GLY A 18 6.06 -17.24 0.43
CA GLY A 18 7.11 -16.76 -0.47
C GLY A 18 6.57 -15.88 -1.59
N ALA A 19 5.53 -16.33 -2.29
CA ALA A 19 4.85 -15.54 -3.32
C ALA A 19 4.26 -14.23 -2.74
N SER A 20 3.66 -14.30 -1.56
CA SER A 20 3.14 -13.13 -0.86
C SER A 20 4.24 -12.12 -0.50
N ALA A 21 5.39 -12.59 0.00
CA ALA A 21 6.53 -11.74 0.34
C ALA A 21 7.13 -11.06 -0.90
N VAL A 22 7.26 -11.80 -2.01
CA VAL A 22 7.69 -11.24 -3.31
C VAL A 22 6.72 -10.13 -3.75
N ASN A 23 5.41 -10.38 -3.68
CA ASN A 23 4.41 -9.35 -4.00
C ASN A 23 4.48 -8.15 -3.05
N LEU A 24 4.72 -8.34 -1.75
CA LEU A 24 4.89 -7.23 -0.81
C LEU A 24 6.07 -6.32 -1.21
N VAL A 25 7.20 -6.90 -1.60
CA VAL A 25 8.40 -6.15 -2.03
C VAL A 25 8.13 -5.41 -3.35
N ILE A 26 7.50 -6.09 -4.32
CA ILE A 26 7.09 -5.49 -5.59
C ILE A 26 6.13 -4.32 -5.33
N HIS A 27 5.10 -4.55 -4.52
CA HIS A 27 4.09 -3.55 -4.19
C HIS A 27 4.72 -2.33 -3.52
N ALA A 28 5.52 -2.52 -2.46
CA ALA A 28 6.19 -1.43 -1.76
C ALA A 28 7.07 -0.60 -2.71
N THR A 29 7.77 -1.26 -3.64
CA THR A 29 8.60 -0.58 -4.66
C THR A 29 7.74 0.23 -5.63
N LEU A 30 6.65 -0.36 -6.14
CA LEU A 30 5.70 0.31 -7.03
C LEU A 30 5.02 1.51 -6.35
N LEU A 31 4.62 1.37 -5.09
CA LEU A 31 4.08 2.49 -4.29
C LEU A 31 5.10 3.61 -4.16
N ALA A 32 6.38 3.31 -3.88
CA ALA A 32 7.44 4.32 -3.82
C ALA A 32 7.61 5.07 -5.15
N VAL A 33 7.50 4.36 -6.29
CA VAL A 33 7.51 4.99 -7.63
C VAL A 33 6.28 5.85 -7.85
N ILE A 34 5.08 5.37 -7.50
CA ILE A 34 3.83 6.12 -7.63
C ILE A 34 3.88 7.41 -6.82
N VAL A 35 4.37 7.36 -5.58
CA VAL A 35 4.55 8.56 -4.74
C VAL A 35 5.48 9.57 -5.39
N ARG A 36 6.60 9.12 -5.99
CA ARG A 36 7.52 10.02 -6.72
C ARG A 36 6.87 10.64 -7.95
N VAL A 37 6.12 9.87 -8.74
CA VAL A 37 5.38 10.37 -9.91
C VAL A 37 4.33 11.39 -9.47
N VAL A 38 3.55 11.09 -8.44
CA VAL A 38 2.57 12.02 -7.87
C VAL A 38 3.24 13.30 -7.37
N ALA A 39 4.36 13.20 -6.66
CA ALA A 39 5.11 14.36 -6.17
C ALA A 39 5.60 15.23 -7.34
N ALA A 40 6.11 14.62 -8.42
CA ALA A 40 6.53 15.33 -9.62
C ALA A 40 5.34 16.05 -10.29
N LEU A 41 4.20 15.37 -10.47
CA LEU A 41 2.98 15.97 -11.02
C LEU A 41 2.43 17.12 -10.17
N ARG A 42 2.65 17.09 -8.85
CA ARG A 42 2.28 18.18 -7.95
C ARG A 42 3.23 19.37 -8.04
N HIS A 43 4.53 19.13 -8.23
CA HIS A 43 5.57 20.16 -8.34
C HIS A 43 5.41 20.99 -9.62
N TYR A 44 5.12 20.34 -10.74
CA TYR A 44 4.73 21.02 -11.96
C TYR A 44 3.29 21.51 -11.80
N ARG A 45 3.10 22.78 -11.38
CA ARG A 45 1.81 23.50 -11.33
C ARG A 45 1.16 23.65 -12.73
N MET A 46 1.05 22.56 -13.50
CA MET A 46 0.62 22.57 -14.89
C MET A 46 -0.90 22.66 -15.07
N LEU A 47 -1.70 22.48 -14.02
CA LEU A 47 -3.16 22.33 -14.14
C LEU A 47 -3.93 23.21 -13.15
N GLY A 48 -4.11 24.49 -13.51
CA GLY A 48 -5.26 25.31 -13.13
C GLY A 48 -5.76 25.26 -11.66
N PRO A 49 -7.08 25.41 -11.42
CA PRO A 49 -7.68 25.39 -10.07
C PRO A 49 -7.35 24.12 -9.29
N SER A 50 -7.18 24.25 -7.96
CA SER A 50 -6.71 23.18 -7.07
C SER A 50 -7.51 21.86 -7.12
N VAL A 51 -8.74 21.88 -7.63
CA VAL A 51 -9.60 20.70 -7.81
C VAL A 51 -9.15 19.85 -8.99
N ILE A 52 -8.86 20.45 -10.15
CA ILE A 52 -8.45 19.70 -11.36
C ILE A 52 -7.13 18.97 -11.11
N GLN A 53 -6.15 19.66 -10.51
CA GLN A 53 -4.88 19.04 -10.14
C GLN A 53 -5.08 17.83 -9.20
N ARG A 54 -5.97 17.94 -8.19
CA ARG A 54 -6.30 16.81 -7.30
C ARG A 54 -6.93 15.65 -8.06
N THR A 55 -7.90 15.92 -8.94
CA THR A 55 -8.54 14.89 -9.76
C THR A 55 -7.53 14.17 -10.66
N VAL A 56 -6.64 14.89 -11.34
CA VAL A 56 -5.61 14.28 -12.19
C VAL A 56 -4.64 13.42 -11.38
N VAL A 57 -4.20 13.88 -10.22
CA VAL A 57 -3.31 13.10 -9.35
C VAL A 57 -3.97 11.79 -8.91
N ILE A 58 -5.23 11.83 -8.46
CA ILE A 58 -5.97 10.62 -8.07
C ILE A 58 -6.12 9.68 -9.27
N TYR A 59 -6.50 10.21 -10.43
CA TYR A 59 -6.71 9.40 -11.63
C TYR A 59 -5.43 8.69 -12.08
N VAL A 60 -4.31 9.41 -12.16
CA VAL A 60 -3.02 8.84 -12.54
C VAL A 60 -2.56 7.81 -11.50
N ALA A 61 -2.67 8.11 -10.20
CA ALA A 61 -2.32 7.17 -9.14
C ALA A 61 -3.16 5.88 -9.23
N GLY A 62 -4.48 6.02 -9.42
CA GLY A 62 -5.39 4.89 -9.59
C GLY A 62 -5.04 4.02 -10.80
N LEU A 63 -4.72 4.64 -11.94
CA LEU A 63 -4.32 3.89 -13.14
C LEU A 63 -3.01 3.12 -12.90
N LEU A 64 -2.01 3.74 -12.28
CA LEU A 64 -0.75 3.08 -11.95
C LEU A 64 -0.94 1.93 -10.96
N LEU A 65 -1.85 2.07 -9.99
CA LEU A 65 -2.19 1.03 -9.04
C LEU A 65 -2.91 -0.15 -9.70
N VAL A 66 -3.82 0.09 -10.64
CA VAL A 66 -4.45 -0.99 -11.43
C VAL A 66 -3.39 -1.78 -12.18
N MET A 67 -2.42 -1.10 -12.80
CA MET A 67 -1.31 -1.77 -13.49
C MET A 67 -0.42 -2.54 -12.51
N ALA A 68 -0.14 -1.98 -11.32
CA ALA A 68 0.64 -2.63 -10.27
C ALA A 68 -0.02 -3.94 -9.80
N HIS A 69 -1.32 -3.89 -9.46
CA HIS A 69 -2.08 -5.07 -9.06
C HIS A 69 -2.16 -6.11 -10.15
N TYR A 70 -2.25 -5.70 -11.41
CA TYR A 70 -2.21 -6.65 -12.52
C TYR A 70 -0.86 -7.39 -12.60
N LEU A 71 0.26 -6.73 -12.31
CA LEU A 71 1.58 -7.38 -12.24
C LEU A 71 1.66 -8.37 -11.06
N GLU A 72 1.13 -8.01 -9.89
CA GLU A 72 1.06 -8.89 -8.71
C GLU A 72 0.20 -10.14 -8.97
N VAL A 73 -0.89 -9.98 -9.73
CA VAL A 73 -1.70 -11.10 -10.23
C VAL A 73 -0.89 -12.02 -11.15
N ARG A 74 -0.02 -11.47 -12.00
CA ARG A 74 0.86 -12.28 -12.86
C ARG A 74 1.87 -13.09 -12.06
N VAL A 75 2.38 -12.56 -10.94
CA VAL A 75 3.24 -13.31 -10.01
C VAL A 75 2.49 -14.51 -9.43
N TRP A 76 1.24 -14.32 -9.00
CA TRP A 76 0.40 -15.44 -8.54
C TRP A 76 0.10 -16.44 -9.65
N ALA A 77 -0.22 -15.99 -10.87
CA ALA A 77 -0.43 -16.89 -12.00
C ALA A 77 0.80 -17.77 -12.28
N LYS A 78 2.01 -17.20 -12.20
CA LYS A 78 3.27 -17.95 -12.32
C LYS A 78 3.52 -18.89 -11.15
N THR A 79 3.12 -18.50 -9.94
CA THR A 79 3.20 -19.37 -8.76
C THR A 79 2.30 -20.60 -8.95
N TYR A 80 1.06 -20.41 -9.38
CA TYR A 80 0.13 -21.51 -9.67
C TYR A 80 0.63 -22.43 -10.79
N GLU A 81 1.25 -21.86 -11.82
CA GLU A 81 1.90 -22.63 -12.90
C GLU A 81 3.03 -23.51 -12.36
N TRP A 82 3.92 -22.94 -11.55
CA TRP A 82 5.14 -23.58 -11.09
C TRP A 82 4.89 -24.83 -10.23
N VAL A 83 3.86 -24.77 -9.38
CA VAL A 83 3.47 -25.90 -8.52
C VAL A 83 2.36 -26.77 -9.10
N ALA A 84 1.92 -26.49 -10.34
CA ALA A 84 0.79 -27.15 -11.00
C ALA A 84 -0.48 -27.17 -10.09
N ALA A 85 -0.76 -26.03 -9.45
CA ALA A 85 -1.80 -25.93 -8.43
C ALA A 85 -3.22 -25.82 -8.99
N ALA A 86 -3.38 -25.74 -10.31
CA ALA A 86 -4.67 -25.72 -10.99
C ALA A 86 -4.79 -26.89 -11.99
N PRO A 87 -6.02 -27.30 -12.35
CA PRO A 87 -6.24 -28.31 -13.38
C PRO A 87 -5.56 -27.97 -14.72
N PRO A 88 -5.25 -28.97 -15.57
CA PRO A 88 -4.74 -28.74 -16.92
C PRO A 88 -5.63 -27.76 -17.71
N ASP A 89 -5.02 -26.99 -18.62
CA ASP A 89 -5.69 -26.01 -19.49
C ASP A 89 -6.41 -24.86 -18.77
N THR A 90 -6.16 -24.68 -17.46
CA THR A 90 -6.69 -23.56 -16.69
C THR A 90 -6.14 -22.21 -17.19
N PRO A 91 -7.00 -21.19 -17.42
CA PRO A 91 -6.53 -19.83 -17.63
C PRO A 91 -5.96 -19.24 -16.32
N LEU A 92 -4.67 -19.49 -16.05
CA LEU A 92 -4.03 -19.20 -14.77
C LEU A 92 -4.10 -17.73 -14.33
N VAL A 93 -4.06 -16.79 -15.28
CA VAL A 93 -4.21 -15.36 -14.97
C VAL A 93 -5.62 -15.08 -14.46
N TYR A 94 -6.65 -15.64 -15.09
CA TYR A 94 -8.03 -15.49 -14.63
C TYR A 94 -8.24 -16.13 -13.26
N PHE A 95 -7.72 -17.35 -13.06
CA PHE A 95 -7.79 -18.03 -11.77
C PHE A 95 -7.07 -17.26 -10.65
N ALA A 96 -5.85 -16.77 -10.92
CA ALA A 96 -5.11 -15.94 -9.98
C ALA A 96 -5.83 -14.63 -9.68
N PHE A 97 -6.36 -13.96 -10.71
CA PHE A 97 -7.05 -12.69 -10.56
C PHE A 97 -8.33 -12.85 -9.75
N SER A 98 -9.12 -13.88 -10.04
CA SER A 98 -10.36 -14.21 -9.33
C SER A 98 -10.13 -14.45 -7.83
N ASN A 99 -9.05 -15.16 -7.47
CA ASN A 99 -8.68 -15.31 -6.07
C ASN A 99 -8.16 -13.99 -5.48
N TYR A 100 -7.25 -13.31 -6.17
CA TYR A 100 -6.58 -12.09 -5.70
C TYR A 100 -7.56 -10.96 -5.35
N THR A 101 -8.59 -10.76 -6.17
CA THR A 101 -9.65 -9.76 -5.94
C THR A 101 -10.80 -10.28 -5.07
N THR A 102 -10.64 -11.48 -4.50
CA THR A 102 -11.66 -12.17 -3.70
C THR A 102 -12.99 -12.39 -4.44
N LEU A 103 -12.97 -12.43 -5.78
CA LEU A 103 -14.15 -12.64 -6.61
C LEU A 103 -14.65 -14.08 -6.49
N GLY A 104 -13.73 -15.04 -6.58
CA GLY A 104 -13.96 -16.43 -6.16
C GLY A 104 -15.17 -17.12 -6.77
N TYR A 105 -15.43 -16.96 -8.07
CA TYR A 105 -16.58 -17.57 -8.75
C TYR A 105 -16.72 -19.08 -8.52
N GLY A 106 -15.62 -19.77 -8.22
CA GLY A 106 -15.62 -21.20 -7.86
C GLY A 106 -15.76 -22.13 -9.06
N ASP A 107 -15.73 -21.58 -10.27
CA ASP A 107 -15.66 -22.30 -11.55
C ASP A 107 -14.32 -23.03 -11.72
N ILE A 108 -13.23 -22.46 -11.18
CA ILE A 108 -11.91 -23.07 -11.11
C ILE A 108 -11.48 -23.10 -9.65
N ILE A 109 -11.10 -24.28 -9.17
CA ILE A 109 -10.59 -24.49 -7.82
C ILE A 109 -9.19 -25.13 -7.87
N PRO A 110 -8.31 -24.82 -6.90
CA PRO A 110 -7.00 -25.45 -6.86
C PRO A 110 -7.11 -26.95 -6.60
N VAL A 111 -6.11 -27.69 -7.10
CA VAL A 111 -6.01 -29.14 -6.85
C VAL A 111 -5.88 -29.43 -5.35
N PRO A 112 -6.32 -30.60 -4.85
CA PRO A 112 -6.37 -30.89 -3.42
C PRO A 112 -5.08 -30.62 -2.64
N ALA A 113 -3.91 -30.89 -3.25
CA ALA A 113 -2.59 -30.71 -2.65
C ALA A 113 -2.18 -29.23 -2.45
N TRP A 114 -2.84 -28.30 -3.14
CA TRP A 114 -2.53 -26.86 -3.12
C TRP A 114 -3.76 -26.00 -2.83
N ARG A 115 -4.77 -26.58 -2.18
CA ARG A 115 -6.06 -25.91 -1.91
C ARG A 115 -5.92 -24.63 -1.11
N LEU A 116 -4.91 -24.53 -0.25
CA LEU A 116 -4.69 -23.36 0.61
C LEU A 116 -4.11 -22.16 -0.17
N LEU A 117 -3.50 -22.38 -1.34
CA LEU A 117 -2.95 -21.28 -2.15
C LEU A 117 -4.02 -20.29 -2.62
N GLY A 118 -5.24 -20.78 -2.89
CA GLY A 118 -6.39 -19.92 -3.25
C GLY A 118 -6.69 -18.88 -2.17
N PRO A 119 -7.05 -19.31 -0.95
CA PRO A 119 -7.25 -18.42 0.19
C PRO A 119 -6.04 -17.53 0.53
N ILE A 120 -4.80 -18.03 0.44
CA ILE A 120 -3.60 -17.21 0.67
C ILE A 120 -3.48 -16.10 -0.39
N THR A 121 -3.77 -16.41 -1.66
CA THR A 121 -3.78 -15.42 -2.75
C THR A 121 -4.81 -14.34 -2.50
N ALA A 122 -6.01 -14.72 -2.07
CA ALA A 122 -7.08 -13.79 -1.71
C ALA A 122 -6.68 -12.87 -0.55
N LEU A 123 -6.08 -13.43 0.50
CA LEU A 123 -5.58 -12.67 1.64
C LEU A 123 -4.46 -11.69 1.22
N ASN A 124 -3.54 -12.14 0.37
CA ASN A 124 -2.48 -11.27 -0.14
C ASN A 124 -3.05 -10.11 -0.96
N GLY A 125 -3.99 -10.39 -1.87
CA GLY A 125 -4.59 -9.35 -2.71
C GLY A 125 -5.38 -8.32 -1.93
N ILE A 126 -6.22 -8.74 -0.97
CA ILE A 126 -7.00 -7.79 -0.15
C ILE A 126 -6.08 -6.91 0.71
N LEU A 127 -4.97 -7.45 1.21
CA LEU A 127 -3.96 -6.69 1.97
C LEU A 127 -3.32 -5.59 1.10
N LEU A 128 -2.90 -5.92 -0.12
CA LEU A 128 -2.23 -4.97 -1.02
C LEU A 128 -3.20 -3.91 -1.56
N ILE A 129 -4.43 -4.29 -1.88
CA ILE A 129 -5.50 -3.34 -2.27
C ILE A 129 -5.84 -2.40 -1.11
N GLY A 130 -5.92 -2.93 0.12
CA GLY A 130 -6.12 -2.14 1.32
C GLY A 130 -5.00 -1.12 1.55
N TRP A 131 -3.75 -1.54 1.39
CA TRP A 131 -2.58 -0.66 1.50
C TRP A 131 -2.60 0.45 0.43
N SER A 132 -2.94 0.11 -0.80
CA SER A 132 -3.07 1.07 -1.90
C SER A 132 -4.11 2.16 -1.62
N THR A 133 -5.26 1.76 -1.07
CA THR A 133 -6.34 2.68 -0.69
C THR A 133 -5.88 3.63 0.43
N ALA A 134 -5.18 3.10 1.44
CA ALA A 134 -4.60 3.91 2.51
C ALA A 134 -3.55 4.90 2.00
N LEU A 135 -2.73 4.52 1.00
CA LEU A 135 -1.80 5.43 0.36
C LEU A 135 -2.51 6.56 -0.38
N ILE A 136 -3.51 6.26 -1.22
CA ILE A 136 -4.31 7.29 -1.92
C ILE A 136 -4.89 8.27 -0.90
N TYR A 137 -5.43 7.74 0.19
CA TYR A 137 -5.98 8.55 1.27
C TYR A 137 -4.93 9.48 1.91
N ALA A 138 -3.74 8.96 2.23
CA ALA A 138 -2.65 9.74 2.77
C ALA A 138 -2.16 10.82 1.79
N VAL A 139 -2.06 10.50 0.50
CA VAL A 139 -1.70 11.45 -0.56
C VAL A 139 -2.72 12.58 -0.66
N LEU A 140 -4.01 12.28 -0.48
CA LEU A 140 -5.08 13.28 -0.45
C LEU A 140 -5.00 14.16 0.79
N ARG A 141 -4.90 13.57 1.98
CA ARG A 141 -4.85 14.31 3.26
C ARG A 141 -3.59 15.14 3.44
N GLY A 142 -2.43 14.66 3.00
CA GLY A 142 -1.19 15.43 3.04
C GLY A 142 -1.24 16.73 2.22
N THR A 143 -2.33 16.98 1.50
CA THR A 143 -2.61 18.25 0.84
C THR A 143 -3.47 19.23 1.67
N ASP A 144 -4.00 18.80 2.82
CA ASP A 144 -4.90 19.57 3.67
C ASP A 144 -4.18 20.05 4.95
N ASP A 145 -3.29 19.24 5.55
CA ASP A 145 -2.54 19.62 6.76
C ASP A 145 -1.57 20.79 6.53
N ALA A 146 -1.02 20.91 5.32
CA ALA A 146 -0.19 22.06 4.93
C ALA A 146 -0.99 23.36 4.70
N LYS A 147 -2.32 23.29 4.62
CA LYS A 147 -3.22 24.45 4.44
C LYS A 147 -3.85 24.91 5.75
N THR A 148 -3.96 24.05 6.75
CA THR A 148 -4.51 24.37 8.08
C THR A 148 -3.47 24.97 9.02
N ALA A 149 -2.17 24.74 8.76
CA ALA A 149 -1.07 25.50 9.36
C ALA A 149 -1.01 26.92 8.78
N GLY A 150 -2.02 27.73 9.04
CA GLY A 150 -2.03 29.15 8.72
C GLY A 150 -0.98 29.93 9.54
N PRO A 151 -0.86 31.25 9.30
CA PRO A 151 0.12 32.16 9.93
C PRO A 151 0.20 32.04 11.47
N LEU A 152 -0.92 31.68 12.11
CA LEU A 152 -1.06 31.44 13.54
C LEU A 152 -0.08 30.40 14.11
N SER A 153 0.28 29.37 13.35
CA SER A 153 1.27 28.36 13.79
C SER A 153 2.70 28.91 13.82
N THR A 154 3.00 29.89 12.97
CA THR A 154 4.31 30.52 12.88
C THR A 154 4.44 31.63 13.93
N GLU A 155 3.37 32.39 14.18
CA GLU A 155 3.29 33.39 15.26
C GLU A 155 3.38 32.73 16.64
N ALA A 156 2.62 31.65 16.88
CA ALA A 156 2.70 30.91 18.14
C ALA A 156 4.09 30.29 18.38
N ALA A 157 4.75 29.78 17.34
CA ALA A 157 6.11 29.27 17.46
C ALA A 157 7.16 30.37 17.73
N GLN A 158 6.91 31.60 17.26
CA GLN A 158 7.76 32.76 17.55
C GLN A 158 7.54 33.27 18.98
N GLU A 159 6.31 33.27 19.46
CA GLU A 159 5.95 33.65 20.84
C GLU A 159 6.59 32.69 21.85
N ILE A 160 6.47 31.37 21.65
CA ILE A 160 7.10 30.37 22.51
C ILE A 160 8.63 30.53 22.53
N LYS A 161 9.26 30.79 21.38
CA LYS A 161 10.71 31.02 21.33
C LYS A 161 11.13 32.30 22.05
N LYS A 162 10.30 33.33 22.00
CA LYS A 162 10.53 34.59 22.71
C LYS A 162 10.44 34.35 24.22
N ASP A 163 9.39 33.68 24.68
CA ASP A 163 9.16 33.40 26.10
C ASP A 163 10.27 32.53 26.70
N VAL A 164 10.70 31.49 25.97
CA VAL A 164 11.83 30.63 26.38
C VAL A 164 13.11 31.46 26.52
N LYS A 165 13.38 32.35 25.56
CA LYS A 165 14.57 33.20 25.60
C LYS A 165 14.53 34.20 26.75
N GLU A 166 13.37 34.81 27.02
CA GLU A 166 13.20 35.73 28.15
C GLU A 166 13.42 35.01 29.50
N ALA A 167 12.91 33.78 29.62
CA ALA A 167 13.13 32.95 30.80
C ALA A 167 14.60 32.54 30.98
N GLU A 168 15.30 32.18 29.90
CA GLU A 168 16.74 31.88 29.95
C GLU A 168 17.56 33.11 30.39
N GLU A 169 17.25 34.29 29.86
CA GLU A 169 17.91 35.56 30.23
C GLU A 169 17.59 35.99 31.67
N GLU A 170 16.40 35.66 32.19
CA GLU A 170 16.06 35.88 33.59
C GLU A 170 16.84 34.95 34.52
N VAL A 171 16.91 33.66 34.20
CA VAL A 171 17.69 32.67 34.96
C VAL A 171 19.18 33.04 34.97
N GLU A 172 19.76 33.41 33.82
CA GLU A 172 21.17 33.80 33.76
C GLU A 172 21.46 35.08 34.57
N ARG A 173 20.52 36.02 34.61
CA ARG A 173 20.63 37.24 35.43
C ARG A 173 20.57 36.94 36.92
N GLU A 174 19.73 36.03 37.37
CA GLU A 174 19.66 35.63 38.78
C GLU A 174 20.92 34.88 39.22
N PHE A 175 21.44 33.97 38.38
CA PHE A 175 22.70 33.27 38.67
C PHE A 175 23.90 34.22 38.80
N LYS A 176 23.96 35.30 38.01
CA LYS A 176 25.05 36.31 38.09
C LYS A 176 24.98 37.23 39.32
N LYS A 177 23.86 37.25 40.06
CA LYS A 177 23.69 38.07 41.27
C LYS A 177 24.12 37.36 42.57
N THR A 178 24.25 36.03 42.54
CA THR A 178 24.87 35.18 43.59
C THR A 178 26.36 35.02 43.40
#